data_AF-X1PCX3-F1
#
_entry.id   AF-X1PCX3-F1
#
_cell.length_a   1.000
_cell.length_b   1.000
_cell.length_c   1.000
_cell.angle_alpha   90.00
_cell.angle_beta   90.00
_cell.angle_gamma   90.00
#
_symmetry.space_group_name_H-M   'P 1'
#
loop_
_entity.id
_entity.type
_entity.pdbx_description
1 polymer ?
#
loop_
_entity_poly.entity_id
_entity_poly.type
_entity_poly.pdbx_seq_one_letter_code
_entity_poly.pdbx_strand_id
1 'polypeptide(L)'
;PDIARQVLKEAGYTRPEYGFDYRTCGILVSLKEQSSDIAAGVSQSLETRIGEITDETLDRTGAGDQGMMVGFACKETPELMPLPITLANKLCQRLAEVRKDKTIPYLRPDGKSQVTIEYSHGIPKRAVCFVLGAQHDPGVKRSTIEHDLTEQVINKVIPASLRDSETKVYINSAGQFVIGGPVSDTGFTGRKIIADSYGSACRHGGGCFSGKDPTKVDRSAAYMARYAAKNIVAAGLADYLELQTAYTIGKARPLSLSVETSGT
;
A
#
# COMPACT_ATOMS: atom_id res chain seq x y z
N PRO A 1 -18.30 -15.31 8.75
CA PRO A 1 -17.04 -15.93 9.23
C PRO A 1 -16.19 -16.51 8.09
N ASP A 2 -16.81 -17.17 7.12
CA ASP A 2 -16.09 -17.88 6.04
C ASP A 2 -15.24 -16.97 5.16
N ILE A 3 -15.68 -15.74 4.90
CA ILE A 3 -14.88 -14.73 4.18
C ILE A 3 -13.52 -14.53 4.88
N ALA A 4 -13.52 -14.33 6.20
CA ALA A 4 -12.29 -14.14 6.95
C ALA A 4 -11.41 -15.42 6.92
N ARG A 5 -12.01 -16.61 7.06
CA ARG A 5 -11.25 -17.89 6.95
C ARG A 5 -10.62 -18.06 5.57
N GLN A 6 -11.34 -17.72 4.51
CA GLN A 6 -10.84 -17.82 3.14
C GLN A 6 -9.66 -16.88 2.90
N VAL A 7 -9.76 -15.61 3.34
CA VAL A 7 -8.65 -14.64 3.24
C VAL A 7 -7.42 -15.12 3.99
N LEU A 8 -7.57 -15.68 5.20
CA LEU A 8 -6.46 -16.24 5.97
C LEU A 8 -5.81 -17.45 5.28
N LYS A 9 -6.63 -18.32 4.67
CA LYS A 9 -6.15 -19.46 3.89
C LYS A 9 -5.35 -19.01 2.67
N GLU A 10 -5.84 -18.03 1.91
CA GLU A 10 -5.17 -17.47 0.72
C GLU A 10 -3.88 -16.72 1.06
N ALA A 11 -3.83 -16.07 2.22
CA ALA A 11 -2.61 -15.48 2.77
C ALA A 11 -1.56 -16.56 3.09
N GLY A 12 -1.98 -17.79 3.40
CA GLY A 12 -1.11 -18.94 3.64
C GLY A 12 -1.05 -19.39 5.10
N TYR A 13 -1.93 -18.89 5.96
CA TYR A 13 -2.03 -19.32 7.37
C TYR A 13 -2.82 -20.64 7.46
N THR A 14 -2.19 -21.72 7.01
CA THR A 14 -2.83 -23.04 6.83
C THR A 14 -2.29 -24.15 7.73
N ARG A 15 -1.42 -23.79 8.68
CA ARG A 15 -0.75 -24.73 9.57
C ARG A 15 -0.63 -24.13 10.97
N PRO A 16 -0.99 -24.87 12.03
CA PRO A 16 -0.81 -24.41 13.42
C PRO A 16 0.63 -24.00 13.75
N GLU A 17 1.63 -24.67 13.16
CA GLU A 17 3.06 -24.38 13.35
C GLU A 17 3.49 -22.96 12.93
N TYR A 18 2.65 -22.25 12.16
CA TYR A 18 2.88 -20.84 11.80
C TYR A 18 2.46 -19.88 12.92
N GLY A 19 1.86 -20.39 14.00
CA GLY A 19 1.31 -19.61 15.10
C GLY A 19 -0.10 -19.07 14.85
N PHE A 20 -0.63 -19.25 13.64
CA PHE A 20 -1.98 -18.83 13.25
C PHE A 20 -2.51 -19.74 12.13
N ASP A 21 -3.73 -20.27 12.28
CA ASP A 21 -4.35 -21.18 11.30
C ASP A 21 -5.82 -20.79 11.04
N TYR A 22 -6.19 -20.76 9.76
CA TYR A 22 -7.52 -20.35 9.31
C TYR A 22 -8.67 -21.24 9.79
N ARG A 23 -8.42 -22.49 10.22
CA ARG A 23 -9.46 -23.41 10.70
C ARG A 23 -9.69 -23.27 12.19
N THR A 24 -8.64 -23.01 12.95
CA THR A 24 -8.69 -23.02 14.43
C THR A 24 -8.85 -21.64 15.04
N CYS A 25 -8.52 -20.56 14.32
CA CYS A 25 -8.67 -19.21 14.85
C CYS A 25 -10.14 -18.88 15.19
N GLY A 26 -10.34 -18.21 16.33
CA GLY A 26 -11.63 -17.61 16.69
C GLY A 26 -11.95 -16.42 15.80
N ILE A 27 -13.21 -16.29 15.37
CA ILE A 27 -13.69 -15.18 14.55
C ILE A 27 -14.85 -14.54 15.28
N LEU A 28 -14.64 -13.30 15.74
CA LEU A 28 -15.65 -12.49 16.39
C LEU A 28 -16.15 -11.45 15.39
N VAL A 29 -17.48 -11.32 15.28
CA VAL A 29 -18.13 -10.35 14.41
C VAL A 29 -18.95 -9.41 15.28
N SER A 30 -18.58 -8.14 15.25
CA SER A 30 -19.33 -7.05 15.90
C SER A 30 -19.50 -5.95 14.87
N LEU A 31 -20.62 -5.98 14.16
CA LEU A 31 -20.96 -5.05 13.09
C LEU A 31 -22.31 -4.39 13.42
N LYS A 32 -22.42 -3.10 13.12
CA LYS A 32 -23.64 -2.31 13.23
C LYS A 32 -23.95 -1.65 11.90
N GLU A 33 -25.21 -1.32 11.69
CA GLU A 33 -25.63 -0.51 10.55
C GLU A 33 -25.03 0.89 10.60
N GLN A 34 -24.94 1.55 9.45
CA GLN A 34 -24.50 2.94 9.36
C GLN A 34 -25.51 3.85 10.05
N SER A 35 -25.03 4.90 10.74
CA SER A 35 -25.90 5.93 11.30
C SER A 35 -26.79 6.55 10.23
N SER A 36 -28.09 6.68 10.53
CA SER A 36 -29.09 7.32 9.68
C SER A 36 -28.73 8.78 9.36
N ASP A 37 -28.15 9.49 10.32
CA ASP A 37 -27.80 10.91 10.15
C ASP A 37 -26.67 11.08 9.14
N ILE A 38 -25.66 10.19 9.19
CA ILE A 38 -24.58 10.15 8.20
C ILE A 38 -25.13 9.71 6.85
N ALA A 39 -25.98 8.68 6.81
CA ALA A 39 -26.55 8.18 5.57
C ALA A 39 -27.37 9.25 4.83
N ALA A 40 -28.18 10.02 5.56
CA ALA A 40 -28.94 11.15 4.99
C ALA A 40 -28.02 12.25 4.46
N GLY A 41 -26.99 12.62 5.23
CA GLY A 41 -26.03 13.67 4.85
C GLY A 41 -25.19 13.34 3.62
N VAL A 42 -24.95 12.05 3.36
CA VAL A 42 -24.20 11.55 2.20
C VAL A 42 -25.10 11.34 0.98
N SER A 43 -26.30 10.79 1.19
CA SER A 43 -27.21 10.41 0.10
C SER A 43 -27.83 11.60 -0.63
N GLN A 44 -28.00 12.71 0.07
CA GLN A 44 -28.33 14.01 -0.50
C GLN A 44 -27.25 14.99 -0.08
N SER A 45 -26.44 15.49 -1.00
CA SER A 45 -25.36 16.43 -0.68
C SER A 45 -25.86 17.74 -0.06
N LEU A 46 -24.93 18.53 0.48
CA LEU A 46 -25.19 19.88 0.93
C LEU A 46 -25.75 20.75 -0.20
N GLU A 47 -25.13 20.70 -1.38
CA GLU A 47 -25.55 21.41 -2.58
C GLU A 47 -27.02 21.11 -2.93
N THR A 48 -27.43 19.85 -2.83
CA THR A 48 -28.82 19.41 -3.06
C THR A 48 -29.75 19.98 -1.99
N ARG A 49 -29.38 19.88 -0.70
CA ARG A 49 -30.24 20.31 0.41
C ARG A 49 -30.49 21.82 0.44
N ILE A 50 -29.54 22.62 -0.04
CA ILE A 50 -29.64 24.09 -0.07
C ILE A 50 -30.09 24.65 -1.42
N GLY A 51 -30.30 23.80 -2.43
CA GLY A 51 -30.75 24.21 -3.77
C GLY A 51 -29.66 24.88 -4.63
N GLU A 52 -28.39 24.64 -4.33
CA GLU A 52 -27.22 25.18 -5.05
C GLU A 52 -26.57 24.13 -5.97
N ILE A 53 -27.38 23.23 -6.54
CA ILE A 53 -26.88 22.24 -7.49
C ILE A 53 -26.45 22.91 -8.80
N THR A 54 -25.32 22.48 -9.31
CA THR A 54 -24.79 22.88 -10.62
C THR A 54 -24.79 21.73 -11.62
N ASP A 55 -24.86 20.49 -11.13
CA ASP A 55 -25.04 19.27 -11.92
C ASP A 55 -25.93 18.27 -11.14
N GLU A 56 -27.08 17.89 -11.71
CA GLU A 56 -28.06 17.02 -11.04
C GLU A 56 -27.52 15.62 -10.69
N THR A 57 -26.55 15.12 -11.47
CA THR A 57 -26.00 13.78 -11.28
C THR A 57 -24.78 13.83 -10.36
N LEU A 58 -23.84 14.73 -10.62
CA LEU A 58 -22.56 14.79 -9.91
C LEU A 58 -22.69 15.43 -8.53
N ASP A 59 -23.60 16.40 -8.36
CA ASP A 59 -23.78 17.07 -7.08
C ASP A 59 -24.74 16.31 -6.17
N ARG A 60 -25.28 15.15 -6.56
CA ARG A 60 -26.27 14.40 -5.75
C ARG A 60 -25.70 13.84 -4.45
N THR A 61 -24.48 13.31 -4.48
CA THR A 61 -23.87 12.58 -3.35
C THR A 61 -22.76 13.40 -2.72
N GLY A 62 -22.86 13.59 -1.40
CA GLY A 62 -21.83 14.29 -0.61
C GLY A 62 -20.71 13.37 -0.15
N ALA A 63 -19.59 13.96 0.27
CA ALA A 63 -18.50 13.21 0.88
C ALA A 63 -18.95 12.48 2.16
N GLY A 64 -18.53 11.21 2.31
CA GLY A 64 -18.82 10.39 3.48
C GLY A 64 -18.28 10.90 4.82
N ASP A 65 -17.24 11.72 4.77
CA ASP A 65 -16.56 12.32 5.92
C ASP A 65 -15.77 13.56 5.45
N GLN A 66 -15.25 14.36 6.38
CA GLN A 66 -14.20 15.32 6.08
C GLN A 66 -12.88 14.60 5.80
N GLY A 67 -12.00 15.23 5.01
CA GLY A 67 -10.65 14.69 4.87
C GLY A 67 -9.85 15.37 3.77
N MET A 68 -8.57 15.00 3.74
CA MET A 68 -7.62 15.41 2.71
C MET A 68 -7.13 14.16 2.00
N MET A 69 -6.97 14.24 0.69
CA MET A 69 -6.50 13.12 -0.13
C MET A 69 -5.38 13.59 -1.03
N VAL A 70 -4.43 12.70 -1.29
CA VAL A 70 -3.23 13.00 -2.07
C VAL A 70 -3.10 11.99 -3.20
N GLY A 71 -2.98 12.50 -4.41
CA GLY A 71 -2.52 11.81 -5.59
C GLY A 71 -1.08 12.18 -5.87
N PHE A 72 -0.26 11.22 -6.28
CA PHE A 72 1.11 11.50 -6.67
C PHE A 72 1.46 10.70 -7.93
N ALA A 73 2.32 11.24 -8.80
CA ALA A 73 2.96 10.51 -9.89
C ALA A 73 4.34 11.11 -10.20
N CYS A 74 5.26 10.28 -10.69
CA CYS A 74 6.56 10.74 -11.20
C CYS A 74 7.09 9.82 -12.31
N LYS A 75 8.08 10.28 -13.08
CA LYS A 75 8.67 9.52 -14.20
C LYS A 75 9.74 8.49 -13.81
N GLU A 76 9.98 8.26 -12.51
CA GLU A 76 11.06 7.38 -12.04
C GLU A 76 10.90 5.92 -12.48
N THR A 77 9.68 5.45 -12.69
CA THR A 77 9.40 4.09 -13.15
C THR A 77 8.32 4.07 -14.24
N PRO A 78 8.23 3.00 -15.05
CA PRO A 78 7.18 2.85 -16.07
C PRO A 78 5.75 2.88 -15.51
N GLU A 79 5.56 2.51 -14.24
CA GLU A 79 4.27 2.57 -13.54
C GLU A 79 3.90 4.01 -13.10
N LEU A 80 4.79 4.97 -13.34
CA LEU A 80 4.74 6.35 -12.90
C LEU A 80 4.69 6.47 -11.36
N MET A 81 5.54 5.72 -10.67
CA MET A 81 5.63 5.63 -9.22
C MET A 81 7.06 5.94 -8.74
N PRO A 82 7.24 6.36 -7.47
CA PRO A 82 8.57 6.47 -6.89
C PRO A 82 9.29 5.12 -6.92
N LEU A 83 10.57 5.13 -7.29
CA LEU A 83 11.36 3.89 -7.42
C LEU A 83 11.46 3.08 -6.09
N PRO A 84 11.67 3.68 -4.90
CA PRO A 84 11.87 2.93 -3.65
C PRO A 84 10.66 2.09 -3.26
N ILE A 85 9.45 2.67 -3.26
CA ILE A 85 8.22 1.94 -2.92
C ILE A 85 7.89 0.89 -3.98
N THR A 86 8.17 1.17 -5.25
CA THR A 86 7.97 0.22 -6.35
C THR A 86 8.82 -1.02 -6.15
N LEU A 87 10.11 -0.87 -5.84
CA LEU A 87 11.01 -1.99 -5.59
C LEU A 87 10.65 -2.74 -4.29
N ALA A 88 10.32 -2.02 -3.21
CA ALA A 88 9.91 -2.63 -1.95
C ALA A 88 8.65 -3.50 -2.14
N ASN A 89 7.63 -3.00 -2.84
CA ASN A 89 6.41 -3.75 -3.14
C ASN A 89 6.69 -4.96 -4.01
N LYS A 90 7.49 -4.81 -5.08
CA LYS A 90 7.88 -5.94 -5.95
C LYS A 90 8.67 -7.02 -5.20
N LEU A 91 9.52 -6.64 -4.24
CA LEU A 91 10.26 -7.60 -3.39
C LEU A 91 9.30 -8.41 -2.51
N CYS A 92 8.34 -7.76 -1.83
CA CYS A 92 7.34 -8.45 -1.02
C CYS A 92 6.42 -9.33 -1.88
N GLN A 93 6.01 -8.85 -3.06
CA GLN A 93 5.24 -9.63 -4.01
C GLN A 93 6.01 -10.88 -4.45
N ARG A 94 7.26 -10.73 -4.86
CA ARG A 94 8.10 -11.84 -5.29
C ARG A 94 8.35 -12.84 -4.15
N LEU A 95 8.55 -12.37 -2.93
CA LEU A 95 8.66 -13.22 -1.73
C LEU A 95 7.40 -14.06 -1.52
N ALA A 96 6.22 -13.48 -1.72
CA ALA A 96 4.96 -14.21 -1.63
C ALA A 96 4.79 -15.22 -2.78
N GLU A 97 5.21 -14.88 -4.00
CA GLU A 97 5.17 -15.79 -5.17
C GLU A 97 6.01 -17.04 -4.93
N VAL A 98 7.31 -16.88 -4.62
CA VAL A 98 8.25 -18.01 -4.44
C VAL A 98 7.87 -18.92 -3.27
N ARG A 99 7.12 -18.38 -2.30
CA ARG A 99 6.50 -19.17 -1.23
C ARG A 99 5.29 -19.95 -1.74
N LYS A 100 4.38 -19.29 -2.46
CA LYS A 100 3.11 -19.87 -2.92
C LYS A 100 3.32 -20.94 -3.99
N ASP A 101 4.27 -20.74 -4.90
CA ASP A 101 4.66 -21.71 -5.94
C ASP A 101 5.64 -22.79 -5.46
N LYS A 102 6.12 -22.67 -4.21
CA LYS A 102 7.07 -23.57 -3.54
C LYS A 102 8.48 -23.58 -4.14
N THR A 103 8.87 -22.56 -4.91
CA THR A 103 10.26 -22.34 -5.32
C THR A 103 11.19 -22.28 -4.10
N ILE A 104 10.75 -21.61 -3.03
CA ILE A 104 11.41 -21.65 -1.71
C ILE A 104 10.40 -22.23 -0.69
N PRO A 105 10.38 -23.55 -0.49
CA PRO A 105 9.28 -24.24 0.19
C PRO A 105 9.27 -24.03 1.72
N TYR A 106 10.37 -23.58 2.31
CA TYR A 106 10.48 -23.36 3.75
C TYR A 106 9.97 -21.98 4.20
N LEU A 107 9.58 -21.10 3.25
CA LEU A 107 9.05 -19.79 3.59
C LEU A 107 7.65 -19.86 4.20
N ARG A 108 7.38 -18.96 5.13
CA ARG A 108 6.10 -18.79 5.81
C ARG A 108 5.47 -17.43 5.43
N PRO A 109 4.19 -17.18 5.78
CA PRO A 109 3.45 -16.05 5.22
C PRO A 109 3.98 -14.65 5.53
N ASP A 110 4.61 -14.42 6.68
CA ASP A 110 5.06 -13.07 7.09
C ASP A 110 6.38 -12.66 6.39
N GLY A 111 6.40 -11.44 5.87
CA GLY A 111 7.47 -10.93 5.02
C GLY A 111 7.53 -9.41 5.00
N LYS A 112 8.73 -8.86 4.94
CA LYS A 112 9.01 -7.42 4.98
C LYS A 112 10.12 -7.09 4.00
N SER A 113 10.03 -5.93 3.36
CA SER A 113 11.08 -5.38 2.52
C SER A 113 11.33 -3.91 2.84
N GLN A 114 12.55 -3.46 2.59
CA GLN A 114 12.92 -2.05 2.59
C GLN A 114 13.96 -1.82 1.51
N VAL A 115 13.87 -0.68 0.84
CA VAL A 115 14.81 -0.29 -0.22
C VAL A 115 15.27 1.14 0.04
N THR A 116 16.59 1.34 0.04
CA THR A 116 17.20 2.66 0.14
C THR A 116 17.89 2.97 -1.18
N ILE A 117 17.49 4.08 -1.80
CA ILE A 117 18.01 4.55 -3.09
C ILE A 117 18.77 5.86 -2.86
N GLU A 118 19.93 5.98 -3.51
CA GLU A 118 20.67 7.22 -3.61
C GLU A 118 20.05 8.09 -4.71
N TYR A 119 19.80 9.35 -4.38
CA TYR A 119 19.26 10.34 -5.30
C TYR A 119 20.28 11.46 -5.52
N SER A 120 20.33 11.99 -6.74
CA SER A 120 21.03 13.23 -7.06
C SER A 120 20.05 14.17 -7.74
N HIS A 121 19.75 15.29 -7.08
CA HIS A 121 18.82 16.32 -7.57
C HIS A 121 17.45 15.74 -7.99
N GLY A 122 16.88 14.86 -7.16
CA GLY A 122 15.59 14.22 -7.43
C GLY A 122 15.65 13.01 -8.37
N ILE A 123 16.79 12.73 -8.99
CA ILE A 123 16.93 11.59 -9.92
C ILE A 123 17.54 10.37 -9.20
N PRO A 124 16.89 9.19 -9.22
CA PRO A 124 17.47 7.95 -8.71
C PRO A 124 18.80 7.59 -9.40
N LYS A 125 19.81 7.19 -8.64
CA LYS A 125 21.13 6.80 -9.17
C LYS A 125 21.44 5.32 -8.98
N ARG A 126 21.34 4.84 -7.75
CA ARG A 126 21.68 3.46 -7.40
C ARG A 126 20.99 3.03 -6.11
N ALA A 127 20.94 1.74 -5.85
CA ALA A 127 20.54 1.25 -4.54
C ALA A 127 21.70 1.30 -3.55
N VAL A 128 21.45 1.92 -2.39
CA VAL A 128 22.39 1.91 -1.27
C VAL A 128 22.29 0.60 -0.52
N CYS A 129 21.06 0.18 -0.20
CA CYS A 129 20.82 -1.10 0.43
C CYS A 129 19.42 -1.65 0.22
N PHE A 130 19.30 -2.97 0.41
CA PHE A 130 18.05 -3.69 0.49
C PHE A 130 17.98 -4.43 1.81
N VAL A 131 16.79 -4.44 2.42
CA VAL A 131 16.49 -5.25 3.60
C VAL A 131 15.35 -6.19 3.26
N LEU A 132 15.52 -7.47 3.57
CA LEU A 132 14.47 -8.48 3.52
C LEU A 132 14.36 -9.17 4.88
N GLY A 133 13.15 -9.20 5.41
CA GLY A 133 12.75 -10.07 6.51
C GLY A 133 11.78 -11.10 5.98
N ALA A 134 12.13 -12.37 6.00
CA ALA A 134 11.26 -13.45 5.54
C ALA A 134 11.05 -14.45 6.68
N GLN A 135 9.79 -14.71 7.02
CA GLN A 135 9.45 -15.76 7.97
C GLN A 135 9.74 -17.13 7.35
N HIS A 136 10.29 -18.05 8.12
CA HIS A 136 10.70 -19.36 7.61
C HIS A 136 10.56 -20.48 8.63
N ASP A 137 10.67 -21.73 8.17
CA ASP A 137 10.72 -22.89 9.05
C ASP A 137 11.97 -22.90 9.95
N PRO A 138 11.88 -23.46 11.17
CA PRO A 138 13.02 -23.60 12.06
C PRO A 138 14.08 -24.54 11.47
N GLY A 139 15.35 -24.31 11.82
CA GLY A 139 16.46 -25.20 11.43
C GLY A 139 17.03 -24.96 10.03
N VAL A 140 16.46 -24.04 9.25
CA VAL A 140 17.04 -23.63 7.97
C VAL A 140 18.29 -22.79 8.23
N LYS A 141 19.41 -23.16 7.60
CA LYS A 141 20.68 -22.45 7.73
C LYS A 141 20.55 -21.04 7.16
N ARG A 142 21.10 -20.07 7.88
CA ARG A 142 21.10 -18.66 7.45
C ARG A 142 21.71 -18.48 6.05
N SER A 143 22.80 -19.16 5.74
CA SER A 143 23.44 -19.08 4.42
C SER A 143 22.55 -19.59 3.28
N THR A 144 21.70 -20.60 3.53
CA THR A 144 20.70 -21.06 2.56
C THR A 144 19.64 -19.99 2.33
N ILE A 145 19.13 -19.39 3.40
CA ILE A 145 18.14 -18.30 3.30
C ILE A 145 18.72 -17.10 2.53
N GLU A 146 19.94 -16.70 2.85
CA GLU A 146 20.63 -15.62 2.17
C GLU A 146 20.83 -15.91 0.68
N HIS A 147 21.28 -17.12 0.33
CA HIS A 147 21.46 -17.55 -1.05
C HIS A 147 20.13 -17.54 -1.82
N ASP A 148 19.12 -18.24 -1.32
CA ASP A 148 17.85 -18.44 -2.03
C ASP A 148 17.10 -17.12 -2.21
N LEU A 149 17.06 -16.25 -1.19
CA LEU A 149 16.42 -14.94 -1.31
C LEU A 149 17.21 -14.00 -2.22
N THR A 150 18.54 -14.10 -2.26
CA THR A 150 19.34 -13.33 -3.22
C THR A 150 19.01 -13.75 -4.65
N GLU A 151 19.02 -15.05 -4.95
CA GLU A 151 18.83 -15.56 -6.31
C GLU A 151 17.38 -15.48 -6.81
N GLN A 152 16.41 -15.84 -5.96
CA GLN A 152 15.02 -16.00 -6.38
C GLN A 152 14.16 -14.77 -6.12
N VAL A 153 14.61 -13.85 -5.26
CA VAL A 153 13.86 -12.62 -4.92
C VAL A 153 14.62 -11.38 -5.35
N ILE A 154 15.81 -11.12 -4.81
CA ILE A 154 16.54 -9.86 -5.07
C ILE A 154 16.96 -9.77 -6.54
N ASN A 155 17.66 -10.79 -7.07
CA ASN A 155 18.14 -10.79 -8.45
C ASN A 155 17.00 -10.78 -9.48
N LYS A 156 15.78 -11.20 -9.11
CA LYS A 156 14.60 -11.20 -9.99
C LYS A 156 13.88 -9.86 -10.02
N VAL A 157 14.01 -9.06 -8.95
CA VAL A 157 13.28 -7.79 -8.81
C VAL A 157 14.18 -6.59 -9.04
N ILE A 158 15.42 -6.63 -8.54
CA ILE A 158 16.35 -5.51 -8.60
C ILE A 158 17.22 -5.63 -9.87
N PRO A 159 17.09 -4.69 -10.82
CA PRO A 159 17.95 -4.64 -12.00
C PRO A 159 19.42 -4.59 -11.63
N ALA A 160 20.27 -5.27 -12.40
CA ALA A 160 21.72 -5.21 -12.22
C ALA A 160 22.26 -3.78 -12.36
N SER A 161 21.64 -2.95 -13.22
CA SER A 161 22.01 -1.55 -13.42
C SER A 161 21.82 -0.64 -12.21
N LEU A 162 21.03 -1.06 -11.21
CA LEU A 162 20.84 -0.32 -9.96
C LEU A 162 21.76 -0.81 -8.84
N ARG A 163 22.62 -1.80 -9.10
CA ARG A 163 23.50 -2.42 -8.12
C ARG A 163 24.97 -2.22 -8.49
N ASP A 164 25.78 -2.05 -7.46
CA ASP A 164 27.23 -1.91 -7.55
C ASP A 164 27.92 -2.70 -6.42
N SER A 165 29.25 -2.64 -6.35
CA SER A 165 30.03 -3.31 -5.31
C SER A 165 29.79 -2.77 -3.90
N GLU A 166 29.23 -1.56 -3.78
CA GLU A 166 28.93 -0.88 -2.51
C GLU A 166 27.50 -1.15 -2.01
N THR A 167 26.67 -1.78 -2.84
CA THR A 167 25.27 -2.06 -2.54
C THR A 167 25.16 -3.11 -1.43
N LYS A 168 24.54 -2.75 -0.30
CA LYS A 168 24.43 -3.65 0.86
C LYS A 168 23.15 -4.47 0.83
N VAL A 169 23.25 -5.76 1.13
CA VAL A 169 22.10 -6.66 1.24
C VAL A 169 21.97 -7.17 2.67
N TYR A 170 20.81 -6.94 3.26
CA TYR A 170 20.48 -7.31 4.63
C TYR A 170 19.32 -8.31 4.62
N ILE A 171 19.61 -9.58 4.85
CA ILE A 171 18.59 -10.64 4.92
C ILE A 171 18.51 -11.14 6.36
N ASN A 172 17.31 -11.10 6.94
CA ASN A 172 17.03 -11.57 8.30
C ASN A 172 18.06 -11.08 9.33
N SER A 173 18.39 -9.78 9.32
CA SER A 173 19.50 -9.22 10.11
C SER A 173 19.29 -9.33 11.63
N ALA A 174 18.05 -9.44 12.08
CA ALA A 174 17.72 -9.70 13.49
C ALA A 174 17.96 -11.17 13.91
N GLY A 175 18.36 -12.04 12.99
CA GLY A 175 18.53 -13.47 13.21
C GLY A 175 17.34 -14.28 12.67
N GLN A 176 16.97 -15.33 13.39
CA GLN A 176 15.91 -16.25 12.96
C GLN A 176 14.55 -15.56 12.99
N PHE A 177 13.71 -15.80 11.97
CA PHE A 177 12.33 -15.30 11.91
C PHE A 177 11.35 -16.47 11.77
N VAL A 178 11.24 -17.27 12.83
CA VAL A 178 10.39 -18.49 12.83
C VAL A 178 8.95 -18.18 13.25
N ILE A 179 8.79 -17.35 14.28
CA ILE A 179 7.50 -16.92 14.84
C ILE A 179 7.15 -15.57 14.21
N GLY A 180 6.01 -15.50 13.52
CA GLY A 180 5.60 -14.32 12.75
C GLY A 180 4.08 -14.26 12.60
N GLY A 181 3.58 -13.22 11.95
CA GLY A 181 2.13 -13.01 11.80
C GLY A 181 1.41 -12.68 13.12
N PRO A 182 0.10 -12.95 13.21
CA PRO A 182 -0.74 -12.49 14.33
C PRO A 182 -0.34 -12.95 15.73
N VAL A 183 0.42 -14.04 15.86
CA VAL A 183 0.94 -14.49 17.16
C VAL A 183 2.05 -13.58 17.69
N SER A 184 2.72 -12.85 16.81
CA SER A 184 3.87 -12.00 17.15
C SER A 184 3.55 -10.51 17.18
N ASP A 185 2.52 -10.07 16.44
CA ASP A 185 2.13 -8.67 16.33
C ASP A 185 0.63 -8.54 16.07
N THR A 186 -0.01 -7.56 16.69
CA THR A 186 -1.45 -7.33 16.51
C THR A 186 -1.70 -6.48 15.26
N GLY A 187 -2.32 -7.08 14.25
CA GLY A 187 -2.69 -6.40 13.02
C GLY A 187 -4.00 -5.62 13.13
N PHE A 188 -4.02 -4.40 12.56
CA PHE A 188 -5.24 -3.59 12.41
C PHE A 188 -5.37 -3.07 10.97
N THR A 189 -6.60 -2.99 10.48
CA THR A 189 -6.94 -2.34 9.21
C THR A 189 -6.40 -0.91 9.18
N GLY A 190 -5.77 -0.50 8.08
CA GLY A 190 -5.31 0.87 7.89
C GLY A 190 -4.04 1.25 8.66
N ARG A 191 -3.23 0.29 9.12
CA ARG A 191 -1.92 0.56 9.75
C ARG A 191 -0.72 0.47 8.79
N LYS A 192 -0.98 0.51 7.49
CA LYS A 192 0.02 0.46 6.42
C LYS A 192 -0.25 1.49 5.31
N ILE A 193 -0.90 2.61 5.63
CA ILE A 193 -1.33 3.64 4.66
C ILE A 193 -0.21 4.20 3.78
N ILE A 194 1.02 4.26 4.30
CA ILE A 194 2.20 4.72 3.53
C ILE A 194 2.68 3.64 2.55
N ALA A 195 2.58 2.37 2.92
CA ALA A 195 2.86 1.24 2.02
C ALA A 195 1.75 1.06 0.97
N ASP A 196 0.51 1.38 1.34
CA ASP A 196 -0.66 1.35 0.44
C ASP A 196 -0.62 2.46 -0.63
N SER A 197 0.23 3.49 -0.44
CA SER A 197 0.28 4.68 -1.29
C SER A 197 1.64 4.83 -1.99
N TYR A 198 2.46 5.80 -1.59
CA TYR A 198 3.63 6.25 -2.35
C TYR A 198 4.95 6.07 -1.59
N GLY A 199 4.95 5.28 -0.52
CA GLY A 199 6.05 5.31 0.44
C GLY A 199 6.19 6.71 1.02
N SER A 200 7.41 7.11 1.38
CA SER A 200 7.69 8.44 1.92
C SER A 200 7.90 9.52 0.85
N ALA A 201 7.46 9.31 -0.39
CA ALA A 201 7.77 10.21 -1.51
C ALA A 201 6.93 11.50 -1.52
N CYS A 202 5.74 11.47 -0.91
CA CYS A 202 4.80 12.59 -0.94
C CYS A 202 4.01 12.69 0.37
N ARG A 203 3.15 13.71 0.47
CA ARG A 203 2.25 13.88 1.62
C ARG A 203 1.19 12.78 1.66
N HIS A 204 0.55 12.62 2.82
CA HIS A 204 -0.58 11.70 3.00
C HIS A 204 -1.65 12.34 3.88
N GLY A 205 -2.92 12.22 3.51
CA GLY A 205 -4.03 12.89 4.22
C GLY A 205 -4.58 12.13 5.44
N GLY A 206 -4.02 10.95 5.73
CA GLY A 206 -4.28 10.19 6.97
C GLY A 206 -5.36 9.11 6.86
N GLY A 207 -6.26 9.20 5.88
CA GLY A 207 -7.31 8.20 5.64
C GLY A 207 -6.78 6.84 5.17
N CYS A 208 -7.28 5.75 5.74
CA CYS A 208 -7.02 4.39 5.23
C CYS A 208 -8.00 4.01 4.11
N PHE A 209 -7.62 3.01 3.28
CA PHE A 209 -8.43 2.58 2.13
C PHE A 209 -9.29 1.34 2.40
N SER A 210 -8.71 0.30 2.99
CA SER A 210 -9.36 -1.00 3.17
C SER A 210 -10.55 -0.94 4.13
N GLY A 211 -11.62 -1.67 3.82
CA GLY A 211 -12.86 -1.72 4.61
C GLY A 211 -13.85 -0.58 4.33
N LYS A 212 -13.58 0.29 3.36
CA LYS A 212 -14.44 1.42 2.99
C LYS A 212 -15.04 1.27 1.60
N ASP A 213 -16.34 1.53 1.47
CA ASP A 213 -17.02 1.64 0.18
C ASP A 213 -16.69 2.97 -0.53
N PRO A 214 -16.96 3.10 -1.84
CA PRO A 214 -16.54 4.27 -2.64
C PRO A 214 -17.16 5.62 -2.25
N THR A 215 -18.19 5.67 -1.39
CA THR A 215 -18.71 6.94 -0.86
C THR A 215 -17.76 7.60 0.14
N LYS A 216 -16.76 6.85 0.64
CA LYS A 216 -15.78 7.35 1.60
C LYS A 216 -14.61 7.92 0.80
N VAL A 217 -14.55 9.26 0.77
CA VAL A 217 -13.60 10.04 -0.03
C VAL A 217 -12.14 9.71 0.27
N ASP A 218 -11.81 9.22 1.48
CA ASP A 218 -10.47 8.74 1.82
C ASP A 218 -9.91 7.76 0.79
N ARG A 219 -10.79 6.92 0.22
CA ARG A 219 -10.43 5.94 -0.80
C ARG A 219 -10.66 6.48 -2.20
N SER A 220 -11.89 6.91 -2.49
CA SER A 220 -12.27 7.26 -3.87
C SER A 220 -11.59 8.53 -4.37
N ALA A 221 -11.50 9.58 -3.54
CA ALA A 221 -10.81 10.81 -3.94
C ALA A 221 -9.29 10.63 -4.00
N ALA A 222 -8.69 9.81 -3.13
CA ALA A 222 -7.27 9.45 -3.25
C ALA A 222 -6.97 8.71 -4.57
N TYR A 223 -7.85 7.78 -4.97
CA TYR A 223 -7.70 7.07 -6.24
C TYR A 223 -7.92 7.99 -7.44
N MET A 224 -8.88 8.91 -7.38
CA MET A 224 -9.08 9.90 -8.43
C MET A 224 -7.91 10.89 -8.53
N ALA A 225 -7.36 11.32 -7.40
CA ALA A 225 -6.19 12.18 -7.37
C ALA A 225 -4.97 11.46 -7.98
N ARG A 226 -4.76 10.17 -7.67
CA ARG A 226 -3.75 9.34 -8.34
C ARG A 226 -3.99 9.28 -9.85
N TYR A 227 -5.24 9.03 -10.26
CA TYR A 227 -5.61 8.95 -11.66
C TYR A 227 -5.26 10.26 -12.40
N ALA A 228 -5.65 11.40 -11.86
CA ALA A 228 -5.35 12.71 -12.42
C ALA A 228 -3.82 12.95 -12.51
N ALA A 229 -3.09 12.77 -11.40
CA ALA A 229 -1.64 12.97 -11.36
C ALA A 229 -0.91 12.07 -12.37
N LYS A 230 -1.30 10.80 -12.43
CA LYS A 230 -0.71 9.84 -13.38
C LYS A 230 -0.94 10.27 -14.83
N ASN A 231 -2.14 10.73 -15.19
CA ASN A 231 -2.43 11.17 -16.55
C ASN A 231 -1.67 12.44 -16.94
N ILE A 232 -1.53 13.40 -16.01
CA ILE A 232 -0.78 14.64 -16.27
C ILE A 232 0.71 14.33 -16.52
N VAL A 233 1.33 13.49 -15.68
CA VAL A 233 2.73 13.06 -15.87
C VAL A 233 2.89 12.22 -17.14
N ALA A 234 1.94 11.33 -17.43
CA ALA A 234 1.95 10.52 -18.67
C ALA A 234 1.82 11.38 -19.93
N ALA A 235 1.08 12.49 -19.87
CA ALA A 235 0.94 13.46 -20.95
C ALA A 235 2.20 14.33 -21.15
N GLY A 236 3.22 14.17 -20.30
CA GLY A 236 4.48 14.91 -20.40
C GLY A 236 4.38 16.36 -19.89
N LEU A 237 3.33 16.70 -19.15
CA LEU A 237 3.09 18.05 -18.64
C LEU A 237 3.90 18.37 -17.37
N ALA A 238 4.41 17.35 -16.67
CA ALA A 238 5.32 17.47 -15.54
C ALA A 238 6.13 16.17 -15.38
N ASP A 239 7.28 16.22 -14.72
CA ASP A 239 8.04 15.02 -14.34
C ASP A 239 7.61 14.46 -12.98
N TYR A 240 7.14 15.34 -12.10
CA TYR A 240 6.61 15.06 -10.77
C TYR A 240 5.29 15.80 -10.60
N LEU A 241 4.30 15.16 -9.99
CA LEU A 241 3.07 15.84 -9.63
C LEU A 241 2.47 15.30 -8.34
N GLU A 242 2.22 16.19 -7.39
CA GLU A 242 1.36 15.97 -6.23
C GLU A 242 0.05 16.75 -6.42
N LEU A 243 -1.09 16.06 -6.32
CA LEU A 243 -2.42 16.65 -6.33
C LEU A 243 -3.08 16.41 -4.98
N GLN A 244 -3.53 17.48 -4.32
CA GLN A 244 -4.25 17.40 -3.06
C GLN A 244 -5.69 17.87 -3.23
N THR A 245 -6.63 17.13 -2.65
CA THR A 245 -8.04 17.54 -2.54
C THR A 245 -8.47 17.56 -1.09
N ALA A 246 -9.35 18.48 -0.70
CA ALA A 246 -9.97 18.49 0.62
C ALA A 246 -11.50 18.49 0.52
N TYR A 247 -12.16 17.77 1.42
CA TYR A 247 -13.61 17.68 1.51
C TYR A 247 -14.08 17.96 2.94
N THR A 248 -15.32 18.46 3.05
CA THR A 248 -16.10 18.42 4.29
C THR A 248 -17.22 17.41 4.13
N ILE A 249 -17.64 16.80 5.24
CA ILE A 249 -18.72 15.82 5.27
C ILE A 249 -19.99 16.38 4.60
N GLY A 250 -20.63 15.56 3.77
CA GLY A 250 -21.88 15.87 3.08
C GLY A 250 -21.76 16.84 1.90
N LYS A 251 -20.59 17.43 1.61
CA LYS A 251 -20.40 18.29 0.43
C LYS A 251 -19.93 17.47 -0.77
N ALA A 252 -20.53 17.67 -1.94
CA ALA A 252 -20.16 16.94 -3.16
C ALA A 252 -18.85 17.48 -3.78
N ARG A 253 -18.71 18.81 -3.82
CA ARG A 253 -17.55 19.48 -4.43
C ARG A 253 -16.41 19.66 -3.43
N PRO A 254 -15.14 19.49 -3.85
CA PRO A 254 -14.01 19.69 -2.97
C PRO A 254 -13.95 21.15 -2.47
N LEU A 255 -13.50 21.33 -1.24
CA LEU A 255 -13.20 22.64 -0.65
C LEU A 255 -11.94 23.26 -1.28
N SER A 256 -10.98 22.41 -1.64
CA SER A 256 -9.75 22.83 -2.28
C SER A 256 -9.23 21.77 -3.24
N LEU A 257 -8.52 22.25 -4.25
CA LEU A 257 -7.69 21.46 -5.15
C LEU A 257 -6.36 22.19 -5.25
N SER A 258 -5.26 21.50 -4.94
CA SER A 258 -3.90 22.02 -5.01
C SER A 258 -3.06 21.12 -5.90
N VAL A 259 -2.24 21.72 -6.75
CA VAL A 259 -1.33 21.02 -7.67
C VAL A 259 0.08 21.56 -7.44
N GLU A 260 1.03 20.65 -7.22
CA GLU A 260 2.45 20.94 -7.05
C GLU A 260 3.25 20.09 -8.04
N THR A 261 4.07 20.73 -8.89
CA THR A 261 4.92 20.03 -9.87
C THR A 261 6.40 20.07 -9.52
N SER A 262 6.78 20.66 -8.38
CA SER A 262 8.16 20.80 -7.92
C SER A 262 9.08 21.47 -8.95
N GLY A 263 8.53 22.38 -9.77
CA GLY A 263 9.27 23.08 -10.83
C GLY A 263 9.55 22.25 -12.09
N THR A 264 8.84 21.13 -12.26
CA THR A 264 8.93 20.25 -13.45
C THR A 264 7.72 20.38 -14.36
#